data_AF-A0A914G196-F1
#
_entry.id   AF-A0A914G196-F1
#
_cell.length_a   1.000
_cell.length_b   1.000
_cell.length_c   1.000
_cell.angle_alpha   90.00
_cell.angle_beta   90.00
_cell.angle_gamma   90.00
#
_symmetry.space_group_name_H-M   'P 1'
#
loop_
_entity.id
_entity.type
_entity.pdbx_description
1 polymer ?
#
loop_
_entity_poly.entity_id
_entity_poly.type
_entity_poly.pdbx_seq_one_letter_code
_entity_poly.pdbx_strand_id
1 'polypeptide(L)'
;MTKYDIPKFGILHHSLLSHDNISSVNIIDEDLKAHFQQLFEGGYFDNAIVFVASDHGHRFSALRETQQGQLEERLPFMSIALPEKFKSTEKGKKIYRNLKANADSLTTPFDIYETFQDILSLPDELDTEQSNDKRGLSLFRPISKTRTCQDADIQSHWCTCLRWQKGNNIIAEKLATAVVETINDYTKIERNLCAPLNIDKILNSKKLVPNEQLLKYAGSTDIDGQFPKFNENAVATFATYMIIFTTSPGNAKYEATVQYDEELDKITVDMLTISHINKYGDTAHCIIDKNYFLATYCVCYDKINKT
;
A
#
# COMPACT_ATOMS: atom_id res chain seq x y z
N MET A 1 -29.64 14.06 -34.19
CA MET A 1 -29.71 14.38 -32.74
C MET A 1 -31.18 14.53 -32.38
N THR A 2 -31.73 13.61 -31.58
CA THR A 2 -33.04 13.81 -30.96
C THR A 2 -32.93 14.85 -29.85
N LYS A 3 -34.02 15.56 -29.54
CA LYS A 3 -34.15 16.64 -28.53
C LYS A 3 -33.60 16.33 -27.11
N TYR A 4 -33.16 15.11 -26.86
CA TYR A 4 -32.72 14.58 -25.56
C TYR A 4 -31.23 14.19 -25.50
N ASP A 5 -30.45 14.48 -26.54
CA ASP A 5 -29.02 14.17 -26.63
C ASP A 5 -28.18 15.34 -26.05
N ILE A 6 -28.28 15.52 -24.73
CA ILE A 6 -27.53 16.54 -23.96
C ILE A 6 -26.60 15.85 -22.95
N PRO A 7 -25.41 16.42 -22.65
CA PRO A 7 -24.56 15.93 -21.58
C PRO A 7 -25.32 15.91 -20.24
N LYS A 8 -25.11 14.85 -19.45
CA LYS A 8 -25.75 14.66 -18.14
C LYS A 8 -24.70 14.41 -17.08
N PHE A 9 -24.94 14.93 -15.88
CA PHE A 9 -24.19 14.63 -14.68
C PHE A 9 -25.16 14.07 -13.64
N GLY A 10 -24.79 12.95 -13.00
CA GLY A 10 -25.60 12.30 -12.00
C GLY A 10 -24.72 11.80 -10.85
N ILE A 11 -25.19 11.99 -9.63
CA ILE A 11 -24.58 11.46 -8.41
C ILE A 11 -25.62 10.56 -7.73
N LEU A 12 -25.21 9.34 -7.38
CA LEU A 12 -25.95 8.42 -6.55
C LEU A 12 -25.14 8.20 -5.28
N HIS A 13 -25.73 8.49 -4.11
CA HIS A 13 -25.05 8.36 -2.82
C HIS A 13 -25.80 7.38 -1.92
N HIS A 14 -25.13 6.28 -1.55
CA HIS A 14 -25.64 5.26 -0.64
C HIS A 14 -24.91 5.37 0.70
N SER A 15 -25.62 5.73 1.77
CA SER A 15 -25.05 5.85 3.12
C SER A 15 -25.58 4.83 4.12
N LEU A 16 -26.80 4.31 3.92
CA LEU A 16 -27.50 3.52 4.93
C LEU A 16 -26.73 2.27 5.41
N LEU A 17 -26.09 1.56 4.47
CA LEU A 17 -25.41 0.29 4.75
C LEU A 17 -23.91 0.45 5.04
N SER A 18 -23.37 1.67 4.96
CA SER A 18 -21.94 1.96 5.11
C SER A 18 -21.61 2.88 6.29
N HIS A 19 -22.59 3.68 6.75
CA HIS A 19 -22.34 4.73 7.74
C HIS A 19 -22.05 4.17 9.14
N ASP A 20 -22.94 3.33 9.69
CA ASP A 20 -22.88 2.96 11.11
C ASP A 20 -22.15 1.63 11.39
N ASN A 21 -22.20 0.68 10.47
CA ASN A 21 -21.60 -0.64 10.66
C ASN A 21 -20.89 -1.11 9.39
N ILE A 22 -19.56 -1.21 9.46
CA ILE A 22 -18.71 -1.71 8.37
C ILE A 22 -19.16 -3.08 7.84
N SER A 23 -19.71 -3.93 8.70
CA SER A 23 -20.14 -5.28 8.34
C SER A 23 -21.45 -5.31 7.58
N SER A 24 -22.12 -4.16 7.37
CA SER A 24 -23.37 -4.09 6.60
C SER A 24 -23.13 -3.81 5.11
N VAL A 25 -21.91 -3.43 4.72
CA VAL A 25 -21.56 -3.11 3.33
C VAL A 25 -21.69 -4.33 2.42
N ASN A 26 -21.46 -5.55 2.94
CA ASN A 26 -21.63 -6.77 2.16
C ASN A 26 -23.09 -7.01 1.72
N ILE A 27 -24.08 -6.40 2.37
CA ILE A 27 -25.50 -6.58 2.07
C ILE A 27 -25.85 -6.01 0.70
N ILE A 28 -25.21 -4.91 0.27
CA ILE A 28 -25.49 -4.25 -1.02
C ILE A 28 -24.68 -4.84 -2.18
N ASP A 29 -23.74 -5.75 -1.93
CA ASP A 29 -22.74 -6.16 -2.92
C ASP A 29 -23.37 -6.76 -4.20
N GLU A 30 -24.25 -7.76 -4.04
CA GLU A 30 -24.91 -8.39 -5.19
C GLU A 30 -25.90 -7.45 -5.91
N ASP A 31 -26.61 -6.60 -5.18
CA ASP A 31 -27.54 -5.62 -5.76
C ASP A 31 -26.78 -4.53 -6.55
N LEU A 32 -25.65 -4.06 -6.01
CA LEU A 32 -24.78 -3.08 -6.68
C LEU A 32 -24.19 -3.69 -7.95
N LYS A 33 -23.67 -4.91 -7.88
CA LYS A 33 -23.17 -5.65 -9.05
C LYS A 33 -24.26 -5.83 -10.10
N ALA A 34 -25.45 -6.30 -9.73
CA ALA A 34 -26.56 -6.48 -10.66
C ALA A 34 -26.97 -5.15 -11.33
N HIS A 35 -26.99 -4.05 -10.57
CA HIS A 35 -27.27 -2.72 -11.11
C HIS A 35 -26.22 -2.29 -12.15
N PHE A 36 -24.93 -2.44 -11.83
CA PHE A 36 -23.84 -2.10 -12.76
C PHE A 36 -23.84 -3.00 -14.00
N GLN A 37 -24.13 -4.29 -13.85
CA GLN A 37 -24.27 -5.22 -14.98
C GLN A 37 -25.41 -4.80 -15.90
N GLN A 38 -26.58 -4.47 -15.35
CA GLN A 38 -27.71 -4.00 -16.13
C GLN A 38 -27.39 -2.70 -16.90
N LEU A 39 -26.71 -1.75 -16.27
CA LEU A 39 -26.28 -0.51 -16.92
C LEU A 39 -25.25 -0.76 -18.03
N PHE A 40 -24.31 -1.67 -17.79
CA PHE A 40 -23.30 -2.06 -18.78
C PHE A 40 -23.92 -2.78 -19.97
N GLU A 41 -24.70 -3.83 -19.75
CA GLU A 41 -25.35 -4.63 -20.80
C GLU A 41 -26.39 -3.82 -21.59
N GLY A 42 -27.06 -2.87 -20.94
CA GLY A 42 -27.97 -1.92 -21.58
C GLY A 42 -27.26 -0.84 -22.43
N GLY A 43 -25.93 -0.82 -22.46
CA GLY A 43 -25.13 0.16 -23.22
C GLY A 43 -25.11 1.57 -22.61
N TYR A 44 -25.54 1.74 -21.35
CA TYR A 44 -25.56 3.06 -20.70
C TYR A 44 -24.13 3.58 -20.41
N PHE A 45 -23.16 2.68 -20.31
CA PHE A 45 -21.74 3.03 -20.11
C PHE A 45 -20.96 3.26 -21.42
N ASP A 46 -21.56 3.03 -22.59
CA ASP A 46 -20.92 3.25 -23.90
C ASP A 46 -20.55 4.72 -24.17
N ASN A 47 -21.18 5.65 -23.45
CA ASN A 47 -20.95 7.08 -23.55
C ASN A 47 -20.96 7.77 -22.17
N ALA A 48 -20.48 7.08 -21.13
CA ALA A 48 -20.38 7.62 -19.78
C ALA A 48 -19.02 7.32 -19.15
N ILE A 49 -18.42 8.32 -18.50
CA ILE A 49 -17.33 8.09 -17.56
C ILE A 49 -17.96 7.80 -16.21
N VAL A 50 -17.65 6.65 -15.62
CA VAL A 50 -18.28 6.17 -14.38
C VAL A 50 -17.25 6.24 -13.27
N PHE A 51 -17.59 6.92 -12.18
CA PHE A 51 -16.81 6.95 -10.95
C PHE A 51 -17.53 6.12 -9.90
N VAL A 52 -16.80 5.24 -9.22
CA VAL A 52 -17.29 4.55 -8.00
C VAL A 52 -16.34 4.89 -6.87
N ALA A 53 -16.88 5.53 -5.84
CA ALA A 53 -16.12 6.23 -4.83
C ALA A 53 -16.72 6.05 -3.43
N SER A 54 -15.85 6.12 -2.43
CA SER A 54 -16.23 6.42 -1.04
C SER A 54 -15.84 7.86 -0.72
N ASP A 55 -16.61 8.53 0.12
CA ASP A 55 -16.28 9.87 0.64
C ASP A 55 -15.20 9.80 1.74
N HIS A 56 -15.24 8.77 2.56
CA HIS A 56 -14.23 8.41 3.56
C HIS A 56 -14.19 6.90 3.79
N GLY A 57 -13.20 6.39 4.53
CA GLY A 57 -13.26 5.03 5.09
C GLY A 57 -14.09 5.00 6.38
N HIS A 58 -14.26 3.82 6.99
CA HIS A 58 -15.22 3.69 8.09
C HIS A 58 -14.81 4.47 9.36
N ARG A 59 -15.67 5.39 9.81
CA ARG A 59 -15.40 6.34 10.91
C ARG A 59 -15.89 5.87 12.28
N PHE A 60 -17.01 5.16 12.34
CA PHE A 60 -17.78 4.95 13.57
C PHE A 60 -17.63 3.54 14.17
N SER A 61 -16.39 3.10 14.39
CA SER A 61 -16.15 1.80 15.04
C SER A 61 -14.89 1.83 15.90
N ALA A 62 -14.77 0.88 16.83
CA ALA A 62 -13.53 0.64 17.58
C ALA A 62 -12.32 0.39 16.65
N LEU A 63 -12.56 -0.07 15.41
CA LEU A 63 -11.50 -0.18 14.40
C LEU A 63 -10.80 1.16 14.16
N ARG A 64 -11.52 2.28 14.18
CA ARG A 64 -10.98 3.64 13.98
C ARG A 64 -9.92 4.04 15.01
N GLU A 65 -9.99 3.47 16.21
CA GLU A 65 -9.04 3.69 17.30
C GLU A 65 -7.71 2.93 17.09
N THR A 66 -7.71 1.92 16.22
CA THR A 66 -6.49 1.21 15.81
C THR A 66 -5.71 2.00 14.77
N GLN A 67 -4.39 1.82 14.72
CA GLN A 67 -3.55 2.42 13.67
C GLN A 67 -4.01 2.03 12.25
N GLN A 68 -4.53 0.82 12.04
CA GLN A 68 -5.04 0.41 10.72
C GLN A 68 -6.31 1.18 10.38
N GLY A 69 -7.27 1.27 11.31
CA GLY A 69 -8.49 2.05 11.06
C GLY A 69 -8.23 3.55 10.91
N GLN A 70 -7.17 4.09 11.53
CA GLN A 70 -6.74 5.47 11.26
C GLN A 70 -6.27 5.67 9.82
N LEU A 71 -5.64 4.67 9.19
CA LEU A 71 -5.24 4.72 7.79
C LEU A 71 -6.45 4.49 6.86
N GLU A 72 -7.23 3.44 7.11
CA GLU A 72 -8.41 3.07 6.29
C GLU A 72 -9.42 4.22 6.21
N GLU A 73 -9.68 4.92 7.31
CA GLU A 73 -10.60 6.07 7.31
C GLU A 73 -10.15 7.20 6.37
N ARG A 74 -8.84 7.37 6.16
CA ARG A 74 -8.22 8.43 5.34
C ARG A 74 -7.90 7.97 3.92
N LEU A 75 -8.15 6.70 3.60
CA LEU A 75 -7.87 6.08 2.31
C LEU A 75 -9.16 5.57 1.69
N PRO A 76 -10.09 6.46 1.30
CA PRO A 76 -11.32 6.04 0.64
C PRO A 76 -11.03 5.39 -0.71
N PHE A 77 -11.87 4.42 -1.07
CA PHE A 77 -11.83 3.78 -2.38
C PHE A 77 -12.24 4.76 -3.50
N MET A 78 -11.56 4.67 -4.64
CA MET A 78 -11.90 5.38 -5.86
C MET A 78 -11.60 4.51 -7.08
N SER A 79 -12.54 4.42 -8.00
CA SER A 79 -12.34 3.78 -9.31
C SER A 79 -13.02 4.56 -10.42
N ILE A 80 -12.45 4.47 -11.61
CA ILE A 80 -12.87 5.22 -12.79
C ILE A 80 -12.95 4.26 -13.97
N ALA A 81 -14.10 4.19 -14.63
CA ALA A 81 -14.29 3.47 -15.88
C ALA A 81 -14.51 4.47 -17.02
N LEU A 82 -13.78 4.25 -18.11
CA LEU A 82 -13.91 5.02 -19.35
C LEU A 82 -14.67 4.20 -20.40
N PRO A 83 -15.49 4.83 -21.27
CA PRO A 83 -16.11 4.13 -22.40
C PRO A 83 -15.09 3.48 -23.32
N GLU A 84 -15.36 2.26 -23.82
CA GLU A 84 -14.45 1.53 -24.72
C GLU A 84 -14.15 2.29 -26.01
N LYS A 85 -15.19 2.93 -26.59
CA LYS A 85 -15.05 3.76 -27.79
C LYS A 85 -14.13 4.95 -27.52
N PHE A 86 -14.25 5.58 -26.35
CA PHE A 86 -13.38 6.69 -25.96
C PHE A 86 -11.93 6.22 -25.75
N LYS A 87 -11.72 5.10 -25.03
CA LYS A 87 -10.39 4.50 -24.82
C LYS A 87 -9.67 4.14 -26.12
N SER A 88 -10.41 3.90 -27.21
CA SER A 88 -9.85 3.59 -28.53
C SER A 88 -9.38 4.82 -29.31
N THR A 89 -9.75 6.03 -28.90
CA THR A 89 -9.27 7.29 -29.49
C THR A 89 -7.84 7.60 -29.04
N GLU A 90 -7.12 8.44 -29.80
CA GLU A 90 -5.75 8.83 -29.43
C GLU A 90 -5.67 9.53 -28.06
N LYS A 91 -6.57 10.48 -27.78
CA LYS A 91 -6.63 11.13 -26.45
C LYS A 91 -7.03 10.12 -25.35
N GLY A 92 -8.03 9.27 -25.60
CA GLY A 92 -8.50 8.29 -24.62
C GLY A 92 -7.45 7.23 -24.25
N LYS A 93 -6.62 6.78 -25.19
CA LYS A 93 -5.48 5.89 -24.91
C LYS A 93 -4.49 6.52 -23.92
N LYS A 94 -4.14 7.80 -24.15
CA LYS A 94 -3.22 8.55 -23.26
C LYS A 94 -3.83 8.74 -21.88
N ILE A 95 -5.09 9.16 -21.81
CA ILE A 95 -5.82 9.33 -20.55
C ILE A 95 -5.89 8.01 -19.77
N TYR A 96 -6.23 6.90 -20.44
CA TYR A 96 -6.29 5.58 -19.80
C TYR A 96 -4.92 5.14 -19.25
N ARG A 97 -3.84 5.36 -20.02
CA ARG A 97 -2.46 5.12 -19.58
C ARG A 97 -2.13 5.94 -18.33
N ASN A 98 -2.49 7.23 -18.32
CA ASN A 98 -2.23 8.10 -17.18
C ASN A 98 -3.05 7.73 -15.95
N LEU A 99 -4.33 7.39 -16.10
CA LEU A 99 -5.17 6.89 -15.01
C LEU A 99 -4.56 5.63 -14.36
N LYS A 100 -4.09 4.69 -15.19
CA LYS A 100 -3.40 3.49 -14.69
C LYS A 100 -2.10 3.82 -13.98
N ALA A 101 -1.29 4.73 -14.51
CA ALA A 101 -0.06 5.16 -13.86
C ALA A 101 -0.35 5.90 -12.55
N ASN A 102 -1.36 6.78 -12.51
CA ASN A 102 -1.70 7.60 -11.35
C ASN A 102 -2.34 6.79 -10.20
N ALA A 103 -2.80 5.56 -10.45
CA ALA A 103 -3.35 4.69 -9.41
C ALA A 103 -2.36 4.43 -8.26
N ASP A 104 -1.05 4.45 -8.52
CA ASP A 104 -0.01 4.33 -7.48
C ASP A 104 0.62 5.69 -7.11
N SER A 105 -0.08 6.80 -7.30
CA SER A 105 0.35 8.15 -6.92
C SER A 105 -0.56 8.72 -5.83
N LEU A 106 -0.06 9.63 -5.00
CA LEU A 106 -0.89 10.29 -3.99
C LEU A 106 -1.89 11.24 -4.67
N THR A 107 -3.18 10.91 -4.57
CA THR A 107 -4.28 11.71 -5.09
C THR A 107 -5.28 12.10 -3.99
N THR A 108 -6.07 13.14 -4.25
CA THR A 108 -7.05 13.71 -3.33
C THR A 108 -8.38 13.98 -4.05
N PRO A 109 -9.48 14.24 -3.32
CA PRO A 109 -10.72 14.70 -3.94
C PRO A 109 -10.59 16.00 -4.77
N PHE A 110 -9.59 16.85 -4.49
CA PHE A 110 -9.33 18.05 -5.30
C PHE A 110 -8.81 17.69 -6.70
N ASP A 111 -8.10 16.58 -6.85
CA ASP A 111 -7.65 16.07 -8.14
C ASP A 111 -8.83 15.57 -8.99
N ILE A 112 -9.87 15.05 -8.34
CA ILE A 112 -11.12 14.64 -9.00
C ILE A 112 -11.86 15.86 -9.51
N TYR A 113 -11.92 16.94 -8.73
CA TYR A 113 -12.48 18.20 -9.18
C TYR A 113 -11.79 18.71 -10.46
N GLU A 114 -10.45 18.74 -10.49
CA GLU A 114 -9.71 19.12 -11.70
C GLU A 114 -9.95 18.15 -12.86
N THR A 115 -10.14 16.86 -12.57
CA THR A 115 -10.50 15.85 -13.58
C THR A 115 -11.88 16.12 -14.16
N PHE A 116 -12.86 16.52 -13.35
CA PHE A 116 -14.19 16.90 -13.84
C PHE A 116 -14.12 18.14 -14.74
N GLN A 117 -13.26 19.11 -14.41
CA GLN A 117 -13.02 20.26 -15.29
C GLN A 117 -12.44 19.82 -16.65
N ASP A 118 -11.48 18.89 -16.64
CA ASP A 118 -10.91 18.32 -17.87
C ASP A 118 -11.95 17.48 -18.66
N ILE A 119 -12.94 16.84 -18.01
CA ILE A 119 -14.03 16.14 -18.72
C ILE A 119 -14.88 17.13 -19.53
N LEU A 120 -15.13 18.32 -18.99
CA LEU A 120 -15.90 19.36 -19.69
C LEU A 120 -15.13 19.92 -20.90
N SER A 121 -13.81 20.01 -20.79
CA SER A 121 -12.93 20.50 -21.85
C SER A 121 -11.59 19.76 -21.83
N LEU A 122 -11.50 18.70 -22.63
CA LEU A 122 -10.31 17.84 -22.65
C LEU A 122 -9.03 18.64 -22.99
N PRO A 123 -7.96 18.49 -22.20
CA PRO A 123 -6.70 19.16 -22.51
C PRO A 123 -6.07 18.62 -23.80
N ASP A 124 -5.26 19.45 -24.44
CA ASP A 124 -4.47 19.05 -25.61
C ASP A 124 -3.17 18.35 -25.21
N GLU A 125 -2.53 18.82 -24.15
CA GLU A 125 -1.32 18.22 -23.58
C GLU A 125 -1.69 17.19 -22.52
N LEU A 126 -1.29 15.93 -22.74
CA LEU A 126 -1.64 14.79 -21.92
C LEU A 126 -0.41 14.00 -21.42
N ASP A 127 0.78 14.28 -21.92
CA ASP A 127 1.97 13.48 -21.63
C ASP A 127 2.93 14.18 -20.65
N THR A 128 2.71 15.47 -20.38
CA THR A 128 3.53 16.26 -19.46
C THR A 128 3.09 16.10 -18.01
N GLU A 129 4.05 15.79 -17.13
CA GLU A 129 3.84 15.75 -15.68
C GLU A 129 3.39 17.13 -15.16
N GLN A 130 2.35 17.12 -14.32
CA GLN A 130 1.80 18.35 -13.76
C GLN A 130 2.68 18.87 -12.62
N SER A 131 2.79 20.20 -12.54
CA SER A 131 3.47 20.87 -11.44
C SER A 131 2.68 20.72 -10.13
N ASN A 132 3.39 20.49 -9.03
CA ASN A 132 2.85 20.32 -7.68
C ASN A 132 2.52 21.66 -6.97
N ASP A 133 2.48 22.78 -7.71
CA ASP A 133 2.19 24.12 -7.18
C ASP A 133 0.68 24.40 -7.05
N LYS A 134 -0.16 23.43 -7.40
CA LYS A 134 -1.62 23.52 -7.34
C LYS A 134 -2.20 22.52 -6.36
N ARG A 135 -3.26 22.94 -5.66
CA ARG A 135 -4.01 22.10 -4.73
C ARG A 135 -4.57 20.82 -5.36
N GLY A 136 -5.06 20.92 -6.60
CA GLY A 136 -5.59 19.79 -7.38
C GLY A 136 -4.83 19.62 -8.69
N LEU A 137 -4.65 18.38 -9.11
CA LEU A 137 -4.03 17.94 -10.36
C LEU A 137 -4.98 16.96 -11.06
N SER A 138 -5.28 17.17 -12.34
CA SER A 138 -6.20 16.28 -13.05
C SER A 138 -5.61 14.88 -13.20
N LEU A 139 -6.43 13.85 -12.97
CA LEU A 139 -6.04 12.44 -13.09
C LEU A 139 -5.81 12.02 -14.55
N PHE A 140 -6.22 12.85 -15.53
CA PHE A 140 -6.02 12.59 -16.96
C PHE A 140 -4.60 12.86 -17.45
N ARG A 141 -3.77 13.52 -16.64
CA ARG A 141 -2.36 13.82 -16.91
C ARG A 141 -1.47 13.17 -15.85
N PRO A 142 -0.18 12.91 -16.13
CA PRO A 142 0.71 12.29 -15.15
C PRO A 142 0.81 13.12 -13.87
N ILE A 143 0.74 12.43 -12.73
CA ILE A 143 0.98 12.96 -11.39
C ILE A 143 2.26 12.35 -10.85
N SER A 144 3.15 13.20 -10.33
CA SER A 144 4.46 12.81 -9.82
C SER A 144 4.37 11.69 -8.79
N LYS A 145 5.20 10.65 -8.96
CA LYS A 145 5.32 9.53 -8.00
C LYS A 145 5.88 9.96 -6.65
N THR A 146 6.53 11.12 -6.61
CA THR A 146 7.12 11.70 -5.41
C THR A 146 6.27 12.82 -4.82
N ARG A 147 5.02 13.01 -5.29
CA ARG A 147 4.10 14.00 -4.70
C ARG A 147 3.88 13.69 -3.22
N THR A 148 4.16 14.67 -2.38
CA THR A 148 4.06 14.56 -0.93
C THR A 148 2.70 15.04 -0.43
N CYS A 149 2.37 14.72 0.83
CA CYS A 149 1.20 15.31 1.49
C CYS A 149 1.24 16.84 1.51
N GLN A 150 2.43 17.43 1.63
CA GLN A 150 2.59 18.89 1.61
C GLN A 150 2.29 19.47 0.23
N ASP A 151 2.74 18.82 -0.85
CA ASP A 151 2.42 19.21 -2.23
C ASP A 151 0.91 19.11 -2.52
N ALA A 152 0.19 18.26 -1.80
CA ALA A 152 -1.26 18.07 -1.92
C ALA A 152 -2.07 18.86 -0.89
N ASP A 153 -1.45 19.78 -0.14
CA ASP A 153 -2.07 20.54 0.96
C ASP A 153 -2.77 19.68 2.03
N ILE A 154 -2.30 18.43 2.22
CA ILE A 154 -2.79 17.52 3.25
C ILE A 154 -2.08 17.84 4.57
N GLN A 155 -2.86 18.25 5.57
CA GLN A 155 -2.33 18.49 6.91
C GLN A 155 -1.70 17.22 7.49
N SER A 156 -0.69 17.37 8.34
CA SER A 156 0.13 16.24 8.79
C SER A 156 -0.67 15.15 9.49
N HIS A 157 -1.67 15.48 10.30
CA HIS A 157 -2.55 14.48 10.94
C HIS A 157 -3.53 13.76 9.98
N TRP A 158 -3.69 14.25 8.76
CA TRP A 158 -4.42 13.58 7.66
C TRP A 158 -3.50 12.82 6.70
N CYS A 159 -2.18 13.02 6.79
CA CYS A 159 -1.22 12.41 5.88
C CYS A 159 -1.00 10.91 6.15
N THR A 160 -1.44 10.06 5.22
CA THR A 160 -1.32 8.59 5.29
C THR A 160 0.02 8.05 4.81
N CYS A 161 0.90 8.89 4.24
CA CYS A 161 2.21 8.46 3.80
C CYS A 161 3.04 7.93 4.98
N LEU A 162 3.47 6.68 4.87
CA LEU A 162 4.34 6.04 5.86
C LEU A 162 5.78 6.54 5.70
N ARG A 163 6.52 6.54 6.81
CA ARG A 163 7.92 6.97 6.85
C ARG A 163 8.78 5.92 7.54
N TRP A 164 9.96 5.71 6.98
CA TRP A 164 10.99 4.90 7.62
C TRP A 164 11.60 5.68 8.78
N GLN A 165 11.54 5.08 9.97
CA GLN A 165 12.23 5.53 11.16
C GLN A 165 13.31 4.52 11.56
N LYS A 166 14.28 4.95 12.36
CA LYS A 166 15.29 4.04 12.90
C LYS A 166 14.63 3.02 13.82
N GLY A 167 14.90 1.73 13.62
CA GLY A 167 14.39 0.66 14.48
C GLY A 167 15.08 0.61 15.86
N ASN A 168 14.39 0.05 16.84
CA ASN A 168 14.95 -0.24 18.17
C ASN A 168 15.86 -1.47 18.09
N ASN A 169 17.02 -1.44 18.75
CA ASN A 169 18.00 -2.53 18.71
C ASN A 169 17.46 -3.85 19.32
N ILE A 170 16.74 -3.77 20.45
CA ILE A 170 16.18 -4.96 21.14
C ILE A 170 15.12 -5.62 20.25
N ILE A 171 14.25 -4.81 19.63
CA ILE A 171 13.26 -5.32 18.68
C ILE A 171 13.98 -5.91 17.45
N ALA A 172 15.02 -5.24 16.94
CA ALA A 172 15.77 -5.75 15.79
C ALA A 172 16.41 -7.13 16.06
N GLU A 173 16.94 -7.36 17.27
CA GLU A 173 17.47 -8.67 17.69
C GLU A 173 16.39 -9.75 17.71
N LYS A 174 15.23 -9.43 18.29
CA LYS A 174 14.09 -10.34 18.31
C LYS A 174 13.62 -10.71 16.89
N LEU A 175 13.49 -9.72 16.01
CA LEU A 175 13.04 -9.93 14.63
C LEU A 175 14.06 -10.71 13.82
N ALA A 176 15.36 -10.39 13.93
CA ALA A 176 16.42 -11.14 13.27
C ALA A 176 16.43 -12.61 13.72
N THR A 177 16.12 -12.87 14.99
CA THR A 177 16.06 -14.23 15.55
C THR A 177 14.93 -15.01 14.91
N ALA A 178 13.73 -14.44 14.86
CA ALA A 178 12.60 -15.05 14.19
C ALA A 178 12.85 -15.32 12.69
N VAL A 179 13.56 -14.41 12.00
CA VAL A 179 13.93 -14.62 10.59
C VAL A 179 14.91 -15.78 10.44
N VAL A 180 15.96 -15.86 11.27
CA VAL A 180 16.93 -16.96 11.22
C VAL A 180 16.28 -18.30 11.59
N GLU A 181 15.39 -18.32 12.57
CA GLU A 181 14.58 -19.51 12.91
C GLU A 181 13.73 -19.95 11.72
N THR A 182 13.04 -19.03 11.06
CA THR A 182 12.24 -19.32 9.85
C THR A 182 13.11 -19.89 8.72
N ILE A 183 14.30 -19.31 8.48
CA ILE A 183 15.27 -19.83 7.50
C ILE A 183 15.72 -21.24 7.87
N ASN A 184 16.00 -21.49 9.16
CA ASN A 184 16.43 -22.79 9.64
C ASN A 184 15.31 -23.84 9.53
N ASP A 185 14.07 -23.48 9.79
CA ASP A 185 12.94 -24.38 9.58
C ASP A 185 12.74 -24.68 8.10
N TYR A 186 12.89 -23.68 7.22
CA TYR A 186 12.79 -23.85 5.78
C TYR A 186 13.87 -24.79 5.20
N THR A 187 15.10 -24.70 5.71
CA THR A 187 16.23 -25.55 5.27
C THR A 187 16.32 -26.90 6.00
N LYS A 188 15.42 -27.17 6.95
CA LYS A 188 15.45 -28.35 7.83
C LYS A 188 15.41 -29.69 7.08
N ILE A 189 14.71 -29.73 5.94
CA ILE A 189 14.62 -30.93 5.09
C ILE A 189 15.98 -31.35 4.50
N GLU A 190 16.93 -30.42 4.39
CA GLU A 190 18.28 -30.65 3.85
C GLU A 190 19.35 -30.46 4.94
N ARG A 191 19.00 -30.68 6.21
CA ARG A 191 19.87 -30.42 7.38
C ARG A 191 21.15 -31.26 7.41
N ASN A 192 21.20 -32.35 6.65
CA ASN A 192 22.40 -33.16 6.41
C ASN A 192 23.42 -32.47 5.48
N LEU A 193 22.97 -31.52 4.66
CA LEU A 193 23.80 -30.73 3.75
C LEU A 193 24.01 -29.31 4.30
N CYS A 194 22.92 -28.66 4.72
CA CYS A 194 22.86 -27.26 5.11
C CYS A 194 23.00 -27.10 6.63
N ALA A 195 24.05 -26.42 7.06
CA ALA A 195 24.26 -26.09 8.46
C ALA A 195 23.23 -25.08 8.98
N PRO A 196 22.87 -25.16 10.27
CA PRO A 196 22.01 -24.16 10.90
C PRO A 196 22.73 -22.82 10.94
N LEU A 197 22.00 -21.77 10.57
CA LEU A 197 22.48 -20.40 10.64
C LEU A 197 22.18 -19.81 12.01
N ASN A 198 23.07 -18.94 12.48
CA ASN A 198 22.91 -18.12 13.66
C ASN A 198 23.13 -16.67 13.27
N ILE A 199 22.52 -15.74 14.00
CA ILE A 199 22.83 -14.32 13.84
C ILE A 199 24.28 -14.10 14.27
N ASP A 200 25.02 -13.38 13.45
CA ASP A 200 26.35 -12.88 13.78
C ASP A 200 26.25 -11.42 14.23
N LYS A 201 25.73 -10.54 13.34
CA LYS A 201 25.61 -9.11 13.65
C LYS A 201 24.41 -8.47 12.98
N ILE A 202 23.75 -7.55 13.68
CA ILE A 202 22.74 -6.66 13.07
C ILE A 202 23.43 -5.42 12.54
N LEU A 203 23.20 -5.12 11.27
CA LEU A 203 23.81 -4.02 10.55
C LEU A 203 22.87 -2.81 10.48
N ASN A 204 21.58 -3.04 10.29
CA ASN A 204 20.59 -1.98 10.19
C ASN A 204 19.20 -2.48 10.60
N SER A 205 18.36 -1.57 11.09
CA SER A 205 16.95 -1.81 11.33
C SER A 205 16.17 -0.53 11.10
N LYS A 206 15.08 -0.63 10.35
CA LYS A 206 14.13 0.46 10.11
C LYS A 206 12.71 0.00 10.42
N LYS A 207 11.89 0.89 10.99
CA LYS A 207 10.47 0.71 11.28
C LYS A 207 9.67 1.61 10.34
N LEU A 208 8.73 1.05 9.58
CA LEU A 208 7.83 1.80 8.71
C LEU A 208 6.55 2.11 9.50
N VAL A 209 6.31 3.39 9.77
CA VAL A 209 5.16 3.85 10.57
C VAL A 209 4.51 5.08 9.94
N PRO A 210 3.23 5.34 10.26
CA PRO A 210 2.62 6.62 9.96
C PRO A 210 3.37 7.77 10.64
N ASN A 211 3.11 8.99 10.18
CA ASN A 211 3.66 10.17 10.84
C ASN A 211 3.06 10.33 12.26
N GLU A 212 3.83 10.92 13.18
CA GLU A 212 3.44 11.03 14.59
C GLU A 212 2.10 11.77 14.81
N GLN A 213 1.79 12.76 13.98
CA GLN A 213 0.54 13.50 14.16
C GLN A 213 -0.69 12.68 13.75
N LEU A 214 -0.56 11.78 12.78
CA LEU A 214 -1.62 10.83 12.44
C LEU A 214 -1.86 9.88 13.61
N LEU A 215 -0.80 9.31 14.18
CA LEU A 215 -0.92 8.40 15.33
C LEU A 215 -1.59 9.09 16.53
N LYS A 216 -1.14 10.31 16.83
CA LYS A 216 -1.68 11.12 17.92
C LYS A 216 -3.12 11.58 17.67
N TYR A 217 -3.67 11.50 16.45
CA TYR A 217 -5.03 11.95 16.18
C TYR A 217 -6.07 11.05 16.89
N ALA A 218 -6.88 11.66 17.75
CA ALA A 218 -7.88 11.00 18.58
C ALA A 218 -9.32 11.47 18.26
N GLY A 219 -9.55 11.85 17.01
CA GLY A 219 -10.84 12.39 16.55
C GLY A 219 -10.83 13.91 16.42
N SER A 220 -12.02 14.50 16.42
CA SER A 220 -12.21 15.94 16.30
C SER A 220 -12.89 16.51 17.55
N THR A 221 -12.61 17.77 17.86
CA THR A 221 -13.27 18.48 18.96
C THR A 221 -14.63 19.07 18.57
N ASP A 222 -14.92 19.16 17.28
CA ASP A 222 -16.15 19.71 16.71
C ASP A 222 -16.97 18.65 15.96
N ILE A 223 -18.24 18.96 15.74
CA ILE A 223 -19.18 18.06 15.05
C ILE A 223 -18.76 17.86 13.59
N ASP A 224 -18.24 18.92 12.96
CA ASP A 224 -17.92 18.96 11.53
C ASP A 224 -16.57 18.30 11.19
N GLY A 225 -15.75 17.95 12.18
CA GLY A 225 -14.48 17.26 11.96
C GLY A 225 -13.29 18.17 11.65
N GLN A 226 -13.43 19.49 11.76
CA GLN A 226 -12.44 20.46 11.27
C GLN A 226 -11.23 20.62 12.19
N PHE A 227 -11.44 20.56 13.50
CA PHE A 227 -10.41 20.76 14.52
C PHE A 227 -9.97 19.41 15.10
N PRO A 228 -8.68 19.05 14.96
CA PRO A 228 -8.18 17.77 15.44
C PRO A 228 -8.04 17.77 16.96
N LYS A 229 -8.42 16.65 17.57
CA LYS A 229 -8.08 16.30 18.95
C LYS A 229 -6.88 15.37 18.93
N PHE A 230 -5.90 15.60 19.81
CA PHE A 230 -4.71 14.75 19.91
C PHE A 230 -4.65 14.00 21.25
N ASN A 231 -4.15 12.77 21.22
CA ASN A 231 -3.75 11.95 22.36
C ASN A 231 -2.23 11.77 22.31
N GLU A 232 -1.52 12.31 23.29
CA GLU A 232 -0.05 12.31 23.29
C GLU A 232 0.58 10.92 23.48
N ASN A 233 -0.21 9.94 23.95
CA ASN A 233 0.28 8.59 24.26
C ASN A 233 0.11 7.58 23.12
N ALA A 234 -0.34 8.00 21.94
CA ALA A 234 -0.56 7.08 20.83
C ALA A 234 0.77 6.63 20.20
N VAL A 235 1.04 5.32 20.23
CA VAL A 235 2.22 4.68 19.65
C VAL A 235 1.76 3.69 18.58
N ALA A 236 2.55 3.52 17.51
CA ALA A 236 2.28 2.51 16.50
C ALA A 236 2.45 1.10 17.08
N THR A 237 1.36 0.36 17.20
CA THR A 237 1.28 -0.96 17.83
C THR A 237 1.54 -2.11 16.87
N PHE A 238 1.43 -1.88 15.57
CA PHE A 238 1.92 -2.80 14.54
C PHE A 238 2.76 -2.03 13.52
N ALA A 239 3.82 -2.66 13.02
CA ALA A 239 4.65 -2.06 11.99
C ALA A 239 5.34 -3.09 11.12
N THR A 240 5.67 -2.65 9.90
CA THR A 240 6.60 -3.33 9.04
C THR A 240 8.02 -2.90 9.37
N TYR A 241 8.89 -3.86 9.62
CA TYR A 241 10.31 -3.64 9.85
C TYR A 241 11.12 -4.12 8.65
N MET A 242 12.18 -3.39 8.34
CA MET A 242 13.22 -3.82 7.40
C MET A 242 14.51 -3.96 8.19
N ILE A 243 15.02 -5.18 8.31
CA ILE A 243 16.24 -5.49 9.05
C ILE A 243 17.31 -6.00 8.11
N ILE A 244 18.56 -5.59 8.37
CA ILE A 244 19.75 -6.09 7.67
C ILE A 244 20.68 -6.68 8.70
N PHE A 245 21.08 -7.93 8.53
CA PHE A 245 21.96 -8.64 9.46
C PHE A 245 22.86 -9.63 8.73
N THR A 246 23.93 -10.05 9.40
CA THR A 246 24.83 -11.12 8.97
C THR A 246 24.55 -12.39 9.76
N THR A 247 24.83 -13.52 9.14
CA THR A 247 24.73 -14.84 9.77
C THR A 247 26.06 -15.58 9.74
N SER A 248 26.22 -16.49 10.69
CA SER A 248 27.29 -17.47 10.75
C SER A 248 26.67 -18.87 10.81
N PRO A 249 27.22 -19.87 10.10
CA PRO A 249 28.38 -19.80 9.22
C PRO A 249 28.07 -19.10 7.88
N GLY A 250 29.12 -18.82 7.09
CA GLY A 250 28.99 -18.37 5.69
C GLY A 250 28.96 -16.86 5.47
N ASN A 251 28.94 -16.04 6.53
CA ASN A 251 28.94 -14.57 6.44
C ASN A 251 27.87 -14.01 5.49
N ALA A 252 26.73 -14.70 5.42
CA ALA A 252 25.61 -14.31 4.58
C ALA A 252 24.96 -13.06 5.15
N LYS A 253 24.74 -12.06 4.29
CA LYS A 253 24.09 -10.80 4.62
C LYS A 253 22.65 -10.85 4.09
N TYR A 254 21.68 -10.82 4.98
CA TYR A 254 20.27 -10.84 4.64
C TYR A 254 19.64 -9.46 4.85
N GLU A 255 18.71 -9.11 3.98
CA GLU A 255 17.72 -8.05 4.17
C GLU A 255 16.34 -8.70 4.23
N ALA A 256 15.59 -8.46 5.30
CA ALA A 256 14.29 -9.06 5.52
C ALA A 256 13.24 -8.01 5.87
N THR A 257 12.06 -8.15 5.25
CA THR A 257 10.86 -7.37 5.62
C THR A 257 9.96 -8.21 6.51
N VAL A 258 9.70 -7.74 7.74
CA VAL A 258 9.01 -8.49 8.79
C VAL A 258 7.83 -7.68 9.32
N GLN A 259 6.67 -8.32 9.51
CA GLN A 259 5.54 -7.70 10.21
C GLN A 259 5.63 -8.04 11.70
N TYR A 260 5.51 -7.02 12.55
CA TYR A 260 5.50 -7.19 13.99
C TYR A 260 4.33 -6.45 14.62
N ASP A 261 3.52 -7.19 15.36
CA ASP A 261 2.47 -6.69 16.23
C ASP A 261 3.00 -6.68 17.67
N GLU A 262 3.24 -5.48 18.20
CA GLU A 262 3.78 -5.24 19.54
C GLU A 262 2.75 -5.54 20.65
N GLU A 263 1.45 -5.44 20.36
CA GLU A 263 0.38 -5.73 21.32
C GLU A 263 0.18 -7.23 21.51
N LEU A 264 0.16 -7.98 20.41
CA LEU A 264 0.00 -9.44 20.43
C LEU A 264 1.32 -10.20 20.60
N ASP A 265 2.43 -9.47 20.64
CA ASP A 265 3.79 -10.00 20.58
C ASP A 265 4.02 -10.98 19.41
N LYS A 266 3.37 -10.71 18.27
CA LYS A 266 3.30 -11.62 17.14
C LYS A 266 4.20 -11.16 15.99
N ILE A 267 5.15 -12.01 15.63
CA ILE A 267 6.05 -11.80 14.49
C ILE A 267 5.57 -12.67 13.32
N THR A 268 5.46 -12.07 12.14
CA THR A 268 5.15 -12.78 10.90
C THR A 268 6.28 -12.56 9.90
N VAL A 269 6.92 -13.66 9.49
CA VAL A 269 8.01 -13.69 8.51
C VAL A 269 7.53 -14.46 7.28
N ASP A 270 7.69 -13.86 6.10
CA ASP A 270 7.47 -14.53 4.81
C ASP A 270 8.83 -14.80 4.16
N MET A 271 9.07 -16.03 3.71
CA MET A 271 10.31 -16.40 3.02
C MET A 271 10.53 -15.56 1.75
N LEU A 272 9.46 -15.14 1.06
CA LEU A 272 9.54 -14.33 -0.15
C LEU A 272 10.06 -12.91 0.10
N THR A 273 10.03 -12.44 1.35
CA THR A 273 10.51 -11.10 1.73
C THR A 273 11.92 -11.09 2.29
N ILE A 274 12.63 -12.23 2.25
CA ILE A 274 14.03 -12.37 2.70
C ILE A 274 14.95 -12.43 1.48
N SER A 275 15.79 -11.41 1.34
CA SER A 275 16.78 -11.30 0.28
C SER A 275 18.20 -11.56 0.82
N HIS A 276 18.96 -12.43 0.14
CA HIS A 276 20.40 -12.60 0.37
C HIS A 276 21.16 -11.57 -0.48
N ILE A 277 21.72 -10.53 0.15
CA ILE A 277 22.17 -9.31 -0.54
C ILE A 277 23.68 -9.25 -0.83
N ASN A 278 24.47 -10.24 -0.39
CA ASN A 278 25.85 -10.44 -0.86
C ASN A 278 25.98 -11.72 -1.71
N LYS A 279 27.11 -11.89 -2.40
CA LYS A 279 27.37 -13.10 -3.17
C LYS A 279 27.63 -14.28 -2.22
N TYR A 280 26.80 -15.32 -2.26
CA TYR A 280 27.03 -16.56 -1.48
C TYR A 280 28.16 -17.42 -2.08
N GLY A 281 28.32 -17.40 -3.40
CA GLY A 281 29.43 -18.09 -4.07
C GLY A 281 29.35 -19.60 -3.91
N ASP A 282 30.44 -20.22 -3.45
CA ASP A 282 30.57 -21.69 -3.36
C ASP A 282 30.08 -22.27 -2.02
N THR A 283 29.53 -21.43 -1.12
CA THR A 283 29.04 -21.88 0.20
C THR A 283 27.86 -22.83 0.11
N ALA A 284 27.07 -22.75 -0.96
CA ALA A 284 25.85 -23.54 -1.17
C ALA A 284 26.00 -24.64 -2.25
N HIS A 285 27.23 -24.98 -2.66
CA HIS A 285 27.47 -25.90 -3.78
C HIS A 285 26.87 -27.30 -3.61
N CYS A 286 26.70 -27.77 -2.37
CA CYS A 286 26.09 -29.07 -2.08
C CYS A 286 24.58 -29.13 -2.39
N ILE A 287 23.90 -27.97 -2.48
CA ILE A 287 22.45 -27.91 -2.72
C ILE A 287 22.09 -27.23 -4.04
N ILE A 288 22.97 -26.43 -4.64
CA ILE A 288 22.62 -25.57 -5.78
C ILE A 288 22.05 -26.34 -6.98
N ASP A 289 22.60 -27.52 -7.28
CA ASP A 289 22.14 -28.38 -8.39
C ASP A 289 20.90 -29.21 -8.01
N LYS A 290 20.65 -29.41 -6.72
CA LYS A 290 19.50 -30.18 -6.21
C LYS A 290 18.27 -29.30 -6.02
N ASN A 291 18.45 -28.11 -5.44
CA ASN A 291 17.41 -27.13 -5.23
C ASN A 291 18.02 -25.72 -5.19
N TYR A 292 17.96 -25.04 -6.33
CA TYR A 292 18.47 -23.68 -6.50
C TYR A 292 17.87 -22.68 -5.51
N PHE A 293 16.59 -22.81 -5.14
CA PHE A 293 15.93 -21.88 -4.22
C PHE A 293 16.45 -22.02 -2.77
N LEU A 294 16.91 -23.21 -2.38
CA LEU A 294 17.53 -23.41 -1.06
C LEU A 294 18.99 -22.94 -1.01
N ALA A 295 19.64 -22.79 -2.16
CA ALA A 295 21.03 -22.34 -2.22
C ALA A 295 21.23 -20.96 -1.56
N THR A 296 20.23 -20.09 -1.68
CA THR A 296 20.20 -18.77 -1.04
C THR A 296 20.31 -18.82 0.48
N TYR A 297 19.94 -19.94 1.11
CA TYR A 297 19.82 -20.07 2.57
C TYR A 297 20.72 -21.16 3.16
N CYS A 298 21.49 -21.85 2.33
CA CYS A 298 22.25 -23.03 2.71
C CYS A 298 23.74 -22.73 2.77
N VAL A 299 24.38 -23.14 3.87
CA VAL A 299 25.85 -23.20 3.98
C VAL A 299 26.24 -24.65 4.18
N CYS A 300 26.98 -25.20 3.23
CA CYS A 300 27.41 -26.59 3.22
C CYS A 300 28.48 -26.86 4.30
N TYR A 301 28.33 -27.94 5.06
CA TYR A 301 29.23 -28.26 6.20
C TYR A 301 30.72 -28.34 5.81
N ASP A 302 31.05 -28.84 4.63
CA ASP A 302 32.41 -28.95 4.13
C ASP A 302 33.07 -27.59 3.82
N LYS A 303 32.28 -26.52 3.74
CA LYS A 303 32.76 -25.13 3.60
C LYS A 303 32.97 -24.42 4.94
N ILE A 304 32.41 -24.93 6.03
CA ILE A 304 32.56 -24.34 7.38
C ILE A 304 33.95 -24.63 7.94
N ASN A 305 34.46 -25.85 7.73
CA ASN A 305 35.69 -26.34 8.35
C ASN A 305 36.98 -25.93 7.59
N LYS A 306 36.89 -25.05 6.60
CA LYS A 306 38.04 -24.60 5.77
C LYS A 306 38.47 -23.14 6.04
N THR A 307 37.87 -22.50 7.04
CA THR A 307 38.24 -21.18 7.57
C THR A 307 38.77 -21.31 8.98
#